data_AF-A0A917VDA3-F1
#
_entry.id   AF-A0A917VDA3-F1
#
_cell.length_a   1.000
_cell.length_b   1.000
_cell.length_c   1.000
_cell.angle_alpha   90.00
_cell.angle_beta   90.00
_cell.angle_gamma   90.00
#
_symmetry.space_group_name_H-M   'P 1'
#
loop_
_entity.id
_entity.type
_entity.pdbx_description
1 polymer ?
#
loop_
_entity_poly.entity_id
_entity_poly.type
_entity_poly.pdbx_seq_one_letter_code
_entity_poly.pdbx_strand_id
1 'polypeptide(L)'
;MSDVRNVIIIGSGPAGYTAALYTARASLKPLVFEGAVTAGGALMTTTEVENFPGFQDGIMGPELMDNMRAQAERFGAELVPDDVVAVDLSGEIKTVTDTAGTVHKARAVIIATGSQHRKLGLPNEDALSGRGVSWCATCDGFFFKDQDIAVIGGGDTALEEATFLSRFARSVTVVHRRDTLRASKAMQERAFADSKITFVWDSEVAEIQGDQKLSGLKLRNVKTGELTELAVTGLFIAIGHDPRTELFKSQLDLDDEGYLKVDAPSTRTNLTGVFGAGDVVDHTYRQAITAAGTGCSAALDAERHLAALADHEAAAEPEKTTV
;
A
#
# COMPACT_ATOMS: atom_id res chain seq x y z
N MET A 1 15.99 -32.57 -8.08
CA MET A 1 15.04 -31.47 -8.31
C MET A 1 15.79 -30.20 -7.97
N SER A 2 15.85 -29.22 -8.86
CA SER A 2 16.62 -28.00 -8.59
C SER A 2 16.00 -27.25 -7.40
N ASP A 3 16.83 -26.65 -6.54
CA ASP A 3 16.41 -25.77 -5.43
C ASP A 3 15.83 -24.42 -5.90
N VAL A 4 15.34 -24.36 -7.14
CA VAL A 4 14.86 -23.15 -7.80
C VAL A 4 13.33 -23.18 -7.83
N ARG A 5 12.71 -22.22 -7.15
CA ARG A 5 11.26 -22.00 -7.15
C ARG A 5 10.81 -21.47 -8.51
N ASN A 6 9.55 -21.72 -8.87
CA ASN A 6 8.98 -21.06 -10.05
C ASN A 6 8.76 -19.58 -9.75
N VAL A 7 8.19 -19.25 -8.60
CA VAL A 7 7.86 -17.89 -8.20
C VAL A 7 8.08 -17.67 -6.70
N ILE A 8 8.69 -16.53 -6.37
CA ILE A 8 8.73 -15.97 -5.02
C ILE A 8 7.89 -14.70 -5.00
N ILE A 9 7.14 -14.49 -3.92
CA ILE A 9 6.32 -13.30 -3.68
C ILE A 9 6.86 -12.61 -2.44
N ILE A 10 7.17 -11.31 -2.55
CA ILE A 10 7.70 -10.51 -1.44
C ILE A 10 6.59 -9.55 -0.98
N GLY A 11 5.98 -9.85 0.16
CA GLY A 11 4.87 -9.10 0.75
C GLY A 11 3.57 -9.91 0.88
N SER A 12 2.83 -9.63 1.95
CA SER A 12 1.64 -10.38 2.40
C SER A 12 0.38 -9.52 2.52
N GLY A 13 0.34 -8.35 1.87
CA GLY A 13 -0.90 -7.59 1.74
C GLY A 13 -1.90 -8.27 0.78
N PRO A 14 -3.04 -7.61 0.50
CA PRO A 14 -4.03 -8.13 -0.46
C PRO A 14 -3.45 -8.49 -1.83
N ALA A 15 -2.48 -7.71 -2.33
CA ALA A 15 -1.77 -8.01 -3.57
C ALA A 15 -0.97 -9.31 -3.48
N GLY A 16 -0.19 -9.49 -2.41
CA GLY A 16 0.67 -10.66 -2.20
C GLY A 16 -0.13 -11.95 -2.06
N TYR A 17 -1.15 -11.97 -1.21
CA TYR A 17 -1.98 -13.17 -1.04
C TYR A 17 -2.83 -13.48 -2.27
N THR A 18 -3.31 -12.47 -3.00
CA THR A 18 -4.02 -12.73 -4.26
C THR A 18 -3.06 -13.32 -5.30
N ALA A 19 -1.84 -12.79 -5.41
CA ALA A 19 -0.83 -13.36 -6.30
C ALA A 19 -0.48 -14.81 -5.91
N ALA A 20 -0.34 -15.09 -4.61
CA ALA A 20 -0.08 -16.42 -4.08
C ALA A 20 -1.21 -17.39 -4.40
N LEU A 21 -2.48 -16.98 -4.21
CA LEU A 21 -3.64 -17.79 -4.56
C LEU A 21 -3.64 -18.20 -6.03
N TYR A 22 -3.44 -17.24 -6.95
CA TYR A 22 -3.50 -17.51 -8.38
C TYR A 22 -2.33 -18.40 -8.85
N THR A 23 -1.11 -18.10 -8.40
CA THR A 23 0.07 -18.91 -8.73
C THR A 23 0.03 -20.31 -8.10
N ALA A 24 -0.50 -20.46 -6.88
CA ALA A 24 -0.71 -21.76 -6.26
C ALA A 24 -1.73 -22.61 -7.03
N ARG A 25 -2.85 -22.00 -7.46
CA ARG A 25 -3.85 -22.68 -8.31
C ARG A 25 -3.31 -23.07 -9.69
N ALA A 26 -2.35 -22.33 -10.22
CA ALA A 26 -1.61 -22.68 -11.43
C ALA A 26 -0.52 -23.76 -11.18
N SER A 27 -0.49 -24.38 -9.99
CA SER A 27 0.50 -25.41 -9.60
C SER A 27 1.96 -24.92 -9.64
N LEU A 28 2.19 -23.61 -9.51
CA LEU A 28 3.53 -23.03 -9.52
C LEU A 28 4.25 -23.13 -8.16
N LYS A 29 3.55 -23.55 -7.09
CA LYS A 29 4.09 -23.72 -5.73
C LYS A 29 4.80 -22.46 -5.21
N PRO A 30 4.08 -21.33 -5.09
CA PRO A 30 4.67 -20.06 -4.70
C PRO A 30 5.25 -20.11 -3.28
N LEU A 31 6.38 -19.44 -3.09
CA LEU A 31 6.94 -19.14 -1.78
C LEU A 31 6.69 -17.66 -1.47
N VAL A 32 6.05 -17.35 -0.35
CA VAL A 32 5.67 -15.99 0.03
C VAL A 32 6.42 -15.58 1.28
N PHE A 33 7.13 -14.45 1.22
CA PHE A 33 7.70 -13.80 2.40
C PHE A 33 6.69 -12.82 2.98
N GLU A 34 6.20 -13.13 4.18
CA GLU A 34 5.12 -12.36 4.80
C GLU A 34 5.62 -11.12 5.53
N GLY A 35 6.89 -11.09 5.90
CA GLY A 35 7.47 -10.14 6.84
C GLY A 35 7.31 -10.62 8.28
N ALA A 36 8.34 -10.44 9.09
CA ALA A 36 8.40 -11.01 10.45
C ALA A 36 7.40 -10.36 11.42
N VAL A 37 7.10 -9.08 11.21
CA VAL A 37 6.22 -8.28 12.10
C VAL A 37 4.98 -7.76 11.36
N THR A 38 5.08 -7.53 10.05
CA THR A 38 4.04 -6.84 9.26
C THR A 38 3.22 -7.78 8.38
N ALA A 39 3.16 -9.07 8.73
CA ALA A 39 2.35 -10.06 8.01
C ALA A 39 0.89 -9.60 7.90
N GLY A 40 0.29 -9.65 6.70
CA GLY A 40 -1.04 -9.13 6.42
C GLY A 40 -1.10 -7.66 6.00
N GLY A 41 0.00 -6.91 6.16
CA GLY A 41 0.11 -5.52 5.70
C GLY A 41 -0.77 -4.52 6.46
N ALA A 42 -1.10 -3.39 5.81
CA ALA A 42 -1.76 -2.25 6.45
C ALA A 42 -3.15 -2.55 7.02
N LEU A 43 -3.85 -3.57 6.49
CA LEU A 43 -5.17 -3.96 6.99
C LEU A 43 -5.11 -4.61 8.39
N MET A 44 -3.95 -5.05 8.86
CA MET A 44 -3.82 -5.56 10.24
C MET A 44 -4.05 -4.48 11.30
N THR A 45 -3.89 -3.22 10.93
CA THR A 45 -4.07 -2.08 11.83
C THR A 45 -5.40 -1.35 11.64
N THR A 46 -6.23 -1.78 10.69
CA THR A 46 -7.58 -1.23 10.53
C THR A 46 -8.60 -2.00 11.36
N THR A 47 -9.67 -1.33 11.76
CA THR A 47 -10.80 -1.96 12.43
C THR A 47 -11.72 -2.60 11.40
N GLU A 48 -12.61 -1.84 10.78
CA GLU A 48 -13.68 -2.35 9.92
C GLU A 48 -13.42 -1.99 8.46
N VAL A 49 -13.69 -2.94 7.56
CA VAL A 49 -13.56 -2.79 6.11
C VAL A 49 -14.93 -3.00 5.49
N GLU A 50 -15.54 -1.92 5.02
CA GLU A 50 -16.87 -1.94 4.38
C GLU A 50 -16.80 -1.87 2.84
N ASN A 51 -15.61 -1.58 2.30
CA ASN A 51 -15.43 -1.31 0.86
C ASN A 51 -14.71 -2.44 0.09
N PHE A 52 -14.49 -3.60 0.73
CA PHE A 52 -14.03 -4.81 0.05
C PHE A 52 -15.23 -5.67 -0.35
N PRO A 53 -15.49 -5.88 -1.65
CA PRO A 53 -16.70 -6.56 -2.11
C PRO A 53 -16.73 -8.02 -1.67
N GLY A 54 -17.93 -8.50 -1.31
CA GLY A 54 -18.16 -9.87 -0.83
C GLY A 54 -18.49 -9.96 0.66
N PHE A 55 -18.31 -8.87 1.41
CA PHE A 55 -18.64 -8.77 2.84
C PHE A 55 -19.76 -7.76 3.04
N GLN A 56 -21.01 -8.22 2.94
CA GLN A 56 -22.19 -7.35 2.97
C GLN A 56 -22.30 -6.52 4.26
N ASP A 57 -21.93 -7.11 5.39
CA ASP A 57 -22.03 -6.50 6.72
C ASP A 57 -20.67 -5.94 7.19
N GLY A 58 -19.72 -5.75 6.28
CA GLY A 58 -18.33 -5.42 6.61
C GLY A 58 -17.53 -6.60 7.14
N ILE A 59 -16.24 -6.40 7.35
CA ILE A 59 -15.32 -7.38 7.95
C ILE A 59 -14.19 -6.68 8.70
N MET A 60 -13.69 -7.29 9.77
CA MET A 60 -12.50 -6.77 10.44
C MET A 60 -11.26 -6.88 9.53
N GLY A 61 -10.42 -5.85 9.49
CA GLY A 61 -9.19 -5.85 8.69
C GLY A 61 -8.31 -7.09 8.88
N PRO A 62 -7.96 -7.46 10.13
CA PRO A 62 -7.23 -8.69 10.42
C PRO A 62 -7.95 -9.97 9.95
N GLU A 63 -9.27 -10.04 10.11
CA GLU A 63 -10.06 -11.20 9.69
C GLU A 63 -10.08 -11.36 8.16
N LEU A 64 -10.17 -10.26 7.42
CA LEU A 64 -10.03 -10.26 5.97
C LEU A 64 -8.65 -10.80 5.56
N MET A 65 -7.57 -10.35 6.21
CA MET A 65 -6.23 -10.80 5.88
C MET A 65 -6.01 -12.27 6.23
N ASP A 66 -6.51 -12.75 7.37
CA ASP A 66 -6.46 -14.15 7.76
C ASP A 66 -7.22 -15.04 6.75
N ASN A 67 -8.37 -14.58 6.27
CA ASN A 67 -9.13 -15.28 5.23
C ASN A 67 -8.33 -15.37 3.91
N MET A 68 -7.68 -14.29 3.48
CA MET A 68 -6.85 -14.29 2.28
C MET A 68 -5.62 -15.20 2.44
N ARG A 69 -4.95 -15.14 3.60
CA ARG A 69 -3.81 -15.99 3.96
C ARG A 69 -4.18 -17.47 3.90
N ALA A 70 -5.25 -17.86 4.60
CA ALA A 70 -5.74 -19.24 4.64
C ALA A 70 -6.17 -19.74 3.25
N GLN A 71 -6.71 -18.87 2.41
CA GLN A 71 -7.05 -19.22 1.03
C GLN A 71 -5.81 -19.55 0.21
N ALA A 72 -4.74 -18.76 0.33
CA ALA A 72 -3.47 -19.04 -0.36
C ALA A 72 -2.83 -20.36 0.12
N GLU A 73 -2.75 -20.58 1.43
CA GLU A 73 -2.21 -21.83 2.03
C GLU A 73 -3.00 -23.06 1.58
N ARG A 74 -4.33 -22.98 1.57
CA ARG A 74 -5.21 -24.08 1.15
C ARG A 74 -4.90 -24.58 -0.26
N PHE A 75 -4.46 -23.71 -1.17
CA PHE A 75 -4.11 -24.08 -2.54
C PHE A 75 -2.62 -24.42 -2.72
N GLY A 76 -1.83 -24.43 -1.63
CA GLY A 76 -0.45 -24.89 -1.63
C GLY A 76 0.59 -23.78 -1.77
N ALA A 77 0.25 -22.53 -1.43
CA ALA A 77 1.26 -21.52 -1.19
C ALA A 77 2.05 -21.85 0.09
N GLU A 78 3.37 -21.73 0.03
CA GLU A 78 4.25 -21.85 1.18
C GLU A 78 4.51 -20.44 1.73
N LEU A 79 4.16 -20.21 3.00
CA LEU A 79 4.26 -18.91 3.64
C LEU A 79 5.42 -18.91 4.65
N VAL A 80 6.28 -17.91 4.55
CA VAL A 80 7.45 -17.71 5.41
C VAL A 80 7.24 -16.43 6.21
N PRO A 81 7.04 -16.51 7.54
CA PRO A 81 6.87 -15.34 8.41
C PRO A 81 8.23 -14.71 8.72
N ASP A 82 8.93 -14.25 7.69
CA ASP A 82 10.25 -13.63 7.77
C ASP A 82 10.38 -12.47 6.78
N ASP A 83 11.31 -11.56 7.06
CA ASP A 83 11.65 -10.45 6.19
C ASP A 83 12.66 -10.86 5.11
N VAL A 84 12.57 -10.21 3.95
CA VAL A 84 13.62 -10.25 2.93
C VAL A 84 14.61 -9.14 3.20
N VAL A 85 15.90 -9.45 3.25
CA VAL A 85 16.96 -8.48 3.56
C VAL A 85 17.84 -8.13 2.36
N ALA A 86 17.86 -8.99 1.33
CA ALA A 86 18.59 -8.72 0.09
C ALA A 86 17.95 -9.44 -1.10
N VAL A 87 18.11 -8.86 -2.29
CA VAL A 87 17.71 -9.48 -3.56
C VAL A 87 18.76 -9.24 -4.65
N ASP A 88 18.92 -10.21 -5.55
CA ASP A 88 19.55 -10.01 -6.86
C ASP A 88 18.56 -10.47 -7.94
N LEU A 89 18.08 -9.50 -8.71
CA LEU A 89 17.02 -9.64 -9.70
C LEU A 89 17.56 -9.59 -11.15
N SER A 90 18.86 -9.40 -11.32
CA SER A 90 19.48 -9.12 -12.62
C SER A 90 19.61 -10.35 -13.53
N GLY A 91 19.70 -11.54 -12.93
CA GLY A 91 19.88 -12.81 -13.65
C GLY A 91 18.56 -13.48 -14.06
N GLU A 92 18.68 -14.50 -14.93
CA GLU A 92 17.56 -15.37 -15.29
C GLU A 92 16.97 -16.07 -14.05
N ILE A 93 17.83 -16.49 -13.13
CA ILE A 93 17.47 -16.96 -11.80
C ILE A 93 17.71 -15.84 -10.80
N LYS A 94 16.63 -15.42 -10.15
CA LYS A 94 16.57 -14.39 -9.14
C LYS A 94 16.98 -15.00 -7.80
N THR A 95 17.60 -14.21 -6.94
CA THR A 95 17.91 -14.61 -5.56
C THR A 95 17.24 -13.68 -4.56
N VAL A 96 16.75 -14.27 -3.47
CA VAL A 96 16.06 -13.58 -2.38
C VAL A 96 16.64 -14.14 -1.07
N THR A 97 17.21 -13.27 -0.25
CA THR A 97 17.85 -13.65 1.01
C THR A 97 16.99 -13.24 2.19
N ASP A 98 16.69 -14.18 3.08
CA ASP A 98 15.91 -13.96 4.30
C ASP A 98 16.79 -13.52 5.49
N THR A 99 16.18 -13.25 6.65
CA THR A 99 16.94 -12.76 7.82
C THR A 99 17.87 -13.81 8.40
N ALA A 100 17.59 -15.10 8.18
CA ALA A 100 18.45 -16.21 8.55
C ALA A 100 19.69 -16.35 7.64
N GLY A 101 19.76 -15.59 6.55
CA GLY A 101 20.83 -15.66 5.55
C GLY A 101 20.64 -16.78 4.53
N THR A 102 19.47 -17.42 4.49
CA THR A 102 19.12 -18.43 3.49
C THR A 102 18.89 -17.74 2.15
N VAL A 103 19.57 -18.23 1.11
CA VAL A 103 19.41 -17.71 -0.26
C VAL A 103 18.40 -18.58 -1.01
N HIS A 104 17.22 -18.04 -1.23
CA HIS A 104 16.16 -18.63 -2.02
C HIS A 104 16.33 -18.26 -3.49
N LYS A 105 16.09 -19.19 -4.41
CA LYS A 105 16.24 -18.97 -5.85
C LYS A 105 14.90 -19.09 -6.55
N ALA A 106 14.63 -18.23 -7.53
CA ALA A 106 13.39 -18.29 -8.30
C ALA A 106 13.53 -17.91 -9.77
N ARG A 107 12.66 -18.48 -10.62
CA ARG A 107 12.50 -18.07 -12.02
C ARG A 107 11.66 -16.81 -12.18
N ALA A 108 10.83 -16.44 -11.21
CA ALA A 108 10.06 -15.20 -11.20
C ALA A 108 9.96 -14.60 -9.80
N VAL A 109 9.85 -13.28 -9.70
CA VAL A 109 9.63 -12.56 -8.43
C VAL A 109 8.47 -11.58 -8.58
N ILE A 110 7.51 -11.61 -7.66
CA ILE A 110 6.43 -10.63 -7.56
C ILE A 110 6.68 -9.77 -6.32
N ILE A 111 6.78 -8.45 -6.53
CA ILE A 111 6.99 -7.45 -5.49
C ILE A 111 5.61 -6.89 -5.11
N ALA A 112 5.21 -7.15 -3.86
CA ALA A 112 3.94 -6.73 -3.28
C ALA A 112 4.16 -6.13 -1.89
N THR A 113 5.26 -5.39 -1.71
CA THR A 113 5.71 -4.84 -0.42
C THR A 113 4.85 -3.67 0.08
N GLY A 114 3.97 -3.13 -0.77
CA GLY A 114 3.04 -2.07 -0.42
C GLY A 114 3.71 -0.71 -0.19
N SER A 115 2.97 0.17 0.47
CA SER A 115 3.43 1.49 0.91
C SER A 115 3.04 1.73 2.36
N GLN A 116 3.61 2.75 2.99
CA GLN A 116 3.22 3.20 4.32
C GLN A 116 2.83 4.67 4.29
N HIS A 117 1.81 5.02 5.08
CA HIS A 117 1.43 6.42 5.28
C HIS A 117 2.55 7.15 6.03
N ARG A 118 2.83 8.40 5.61
CA ARG A 118 3.69 9.29 6.38
C ARG A 118 2.96 9.77 7.63
N LYS A 119 3.65 9.70 8.76
CA LYS A 119 3.14 10.10 10.07
C LYS A 119 3.63 11.49 10.48
N LEU A 120 2.90 12.14 11.37
CA LEU A 120 3.36 13.38 12.02
C LEU A 120 4.41 13.10 13.08
N GLY A 121 4.43 11.89 13.65
CA GLY A 121 5.36 11.47 14.70
C GLY A 121 5.01 12.05 16.06
N LEU A 122 3.73 12.37 16.29
CA LEU A 122 3.25 12.99 17.52
C LEU A 122 2.70 11.95 18.49
N PRO A 123 2.78 12.20 19.81
CA PRO A 123 2.00 11.44 20.78
C PRO A 123 0.52 11.45 20.40
N ASN A 124 -0.19 10.39 20.78
CA ASN A 124 -1.60 10.13 20.46
C ASN A 124 -1.95 9.87 18.99
N GLU A 125 -1.03 10.05 18.03
CA GLU A 125 -1.30 9.73 16.63
C GLU A 125 -1.68 8.25 16.46
N ASP A 126 -0.80 7.34 16.90
CA ASP A 126 -1.06 5.90 16.84
C ASP A 126 -2.07 5.44 17.88
N ALA A 127 -2.06 6.05 19.07
CA ALA A 127 -2.97 5.66 20.14
C ALA A 127 -4.43 5.94 19.77
N LEU A 128 -4.71 7.03 19.05
CA LEU A 128 -6.07 7.41 18.64
C LEU A 128 -6.43 6.92 17.22
N SER A 129 -5.62 6.05 16.61
CA SER A 129 -5.97 5.35 15.38
C SER A 129 -7.33 4.66 15.51
N GLY A 130 -8.23 4.89 14.54
CA GLY A 130 -9.61 4.37 14.57
C GLY A 130 -10.51 5.01 15.64
N ARG A 131 -9.99 5.97 16.42
CA ARG A 131 -10.70 6.69 17.50
C ARG A 131 -10.71 8.20 17.27
N GLY A 132 -10.69 8.59 16.00
CA GLY A 132 -10.68 9.98 15.54
C GLY A 132 -9.47 10.33 14.68
N VAL A 133 -8.40 9.51 14.66
CA VAL A 133 -7.25 9.70 13.77
C VAL A 133 -7.29 8.66 12.64
N SER A 134 -7.07 9.13 11.40
CA SER A 134 -7.03 8.30 10.18
C SER A 134 -5.99 8.82 9.20
N TRP A 135 -5.55 7.93 8.30
CA TRP A 135 -4.69 8.25 7.15
C TRP A 135 -5.37 7.89 5.81
N CYS A 136 -6.67 7.60 5.81
CA CYS A 136 -7.43 7.24 4.61
C CYS A 136 -8.85 7.82 4.66
N ALA A 137 -9.08 8.92 3.95
CA ALA A 137 -10.41 9.52 3.87
C ALA A 137 -11.46 8.60 3.23
N THR A 138 -11.09 7.88 2.17
CA THR A 138 -11.99 6.96 1.45
C THR A 138 -12.42 5.77 2.30
N CYS A 139 -11.57 5.35 3.25
CA CYS A 139 -11.84 4.23 4.14
C CYS A 139 -12.80 4.65 5.26
N ASP A 140 -12.49 5.76 5.94
CA ASP A 140 -13.14 6.07 7.22
C ASP A 140 -14.11 7.25 7.15
N GLY A 141 -14.11 8.03 6.06
CA GLY A 141 -14.83 9.29 5.96
C GLY A 141 -16.34 9.18 6.21
N PHE A 142 -16.94 8.02 5.91
CA PHE A 142 -18.35 7.74 6.17
C PHE A 142 -18.69 7.78 7.67
N PHE A 143 -17.78 7.35 8.55
CA PHE A 143 -17.98 7.34 10.01
C PHE A 143 -17.98 8.74 10.63
N PHE A 144 -17.53 9.77 9.90
CA PHE A 144 -17.45 11.15 10.35
C PHE A 144 -18.58 12.04 9.83
N LYS A 145 -19.74 11.44 9.55
CA LYS A 145 -20.94 12.18 9.17
C LYS A 145 -21.33 13.21 10.24
N ASP A 146 -21.59 14.45 9.80
CA ASP A 146 -21.98 15.58 10.66
C ASP A 146 -20.95 15.98 11.74
N GLN A 147 -19.69 15.57 11.58
CA GLN A 147 -18.56 15.87 12.47
C GLN A 147 -17.69 17.03 11.93
N ASP A 148 -16.89 17.66 12.79
CA ASP A 148 -15.87 18.63 12.39
C ASP A 148 -14.52 17.93 12.24
N ILE A 149 -13.89 18.10 11.08
CA ILE A 149 -12.72 17.33 10.67
C ILE A 149 -11.55 18.25 10.34
N ALA A 150 -10.34 17.87 10.73
CA ALA A 150 -9.10 18.46 10.24
C ALA A 150 -8.44 17.55 9.18
N VAL A 151 -7.95 18.13 8.09
CA VAL A 151 -7.13 17.45 7.09
C VAL A 151 -5.75 18.10 7.07
N ILE A 152 -4.69 17.31 7.26
CA ILE A 152 -3.31 17.81 7.30
C ILE A 152 -2.63 17.56 5.95
N GLY A 153 -2.23 18.62 5.26
CA GLY A 153 -1.53 18.51 3.99
C GLY A 153 -1.73 19.71 3.09
N GLY A 154 -1.22 19.64 1.86
CA GLY A 154 -1.40 20.70 0.87
C GLY A 154 -0.98 20.35 -0.56
N GLY A 155 -0.85 19.04 -0.84
CA GLY A 155 -0.76 18.52 -2.20
C GLY A 155 -2.14 18.08 -2.70
N ASP A 156 -2.19 17.47 -3.88
CA ASP A 156 -3.45 16.99 -4.47
C ASP A 156 -4.18 16.00 -3.55
N THR A 157 -3.47 15.02 -2.96
CA THR A 157 -4.04 14.07 -1.98
C THR A 157 -4.83 14.78 -0.88
N ALA A 158 -4.27 15.81 -0.25
CA ALA A 158 -4.94 16.51 0.84
C ALA A 158 -6.22 17.23 0.40
N LEU A 159 -6.23 17.81 -0.81
CA LEU A 159 -7.42 18.48 -1.32
C LEU A 159 -8.47 17.49 -1.84
N GLU A 160 -8.05 16.36 -2.42
CA GLU A 160 -8.94 15.27 -2.81
C GLU A 160 -9.65 14.70 -1.58
N GLU A 161 -8.90 14.41 -0.52
CA GLU A 161 -9.46 13.92 0.74
C GLU A 161 -10.37 14.97 1.40
N ALA A 162 -9.97 16.23 1.48
CA ALA A 162 -10.82 17.29 2.03
C ALA A 162 -12.14 17.46 1.28
N THR A 163 -12.09 17.43 -0.06
CA THR A 163 -13.27 17.51 -0.94
C THR A 163 -14.14 16.26 -0.85
N PHE A 164 -13.55 15.09 -0.62
CA PHE A 164 -14.30 13.86 -0.37
C PHE A 164 -15.02 13.91 0.98
N LEU A 165 -14.31 14.31 2.04
CA LEU A 165 -14.82 14.39 3.40
C LEU A 165 -15.92 15.44 3.57
N SER A 166 -15.86 16.57 2.84
CA SER A 166 -16.89 17.63 2.90
C SER A 166 -18.29 17.15 2.53
N ARG A 167 -18.40 16.03 1.78
CA ARG A 167 -19.67 15.38 1.44
C ARG A 167 -20.40 14.82 2.67
N PHE A 168 -19.66 14.41 3.69
CA PHE A 168 -20.19 13.75 4.89
C PHE A 168 -20.08 14.66 6.13
N ALA A 169 -18.96 15.38 6.26
CA ALA A 169 -18.63 16.20 7.41
C ALA A 169 -19.55 17.43 7.55
N ARG A 170 -19.65 17.94 8.78
CA ARG A 170 -20.22 19.26 9.07
C ARG A 170 -19.28 20.37 8.58
N SER A 171 -17.99 20.24 8.88
CA SER A 171 -16.94 21.15 8.41
C SER A 171 -15.62 20.42 8.21
N VAL A 172 -14.78 20.95 7.31
CA VAL A 172 -13.43 20.45 7.05
C VAL A 172 -12.45 21.61 7.16
N THR A 173 -11.46 21.48 8.02
CA THR A 173 -10.37 22.47 8.18
C THR A 173 -9.08 21.89 7.62
N VAL A 174 -8.60 22.42 6.50
CA VAL A 174 -7.30 22.04 5.94
C VAL A 174 -6.21 22.82 6.64
N VAL A 175 -5.28 22.11 7.28
CA VAL A 175 -4.12 22.71 7.95
C VAL A 175 -2.89 22.50 7.07
N HIS A 176 -2.26 23.61 6.67
CA HIS A 176 -1.05 23.59 5.85
C HIS A 176 0.07 24.45 6.43
N ARG A 177 1.28 23.89 6.44
CA ARG A 177 2.49 24.54 7.01
C ARG A 177 3.06 25.70 6.19
N ARG A 178 2.48 26.02 5.04
CA ARG A 178 2.91 27.13 4.17
C ARG A 178 1.71 28.01 3.86
N ASP A 179 1.96 29.14 3.23
CA ASP A 179 0.95 30.07 2.69
C ASP A 179 0.52 29.73 1.25
N THR A 180 1.09 28.67 0.67
CA THR A 180 0.86 28.25 -0.72
C THR A 180 0.75 26.73 -0.82
N LEU A 181 -0.23 26.26 -1.60
CA LEU A 181 -0.47 24.83 -1.86
C LEU A 181 0.40 24.33 -3.02
N ARG A 182 0.77 23.06 -2.97
CA ARG A 182 1.39 22.33 -4.08
C ARG A 182 0.37 21.66 -5.00
N ALA A 183 -0.87 21.51 -4.54
CA ALA A 183 -1.95 20.92 -5.32
C ALA A 183 -2.14 21.63 -6.67
N SER A 184 -2.61 20.91 -7.67
CA SER A 184 -3.02 21.45 -8.96
C SER A 184 -4.06 22.55 -8.81
N LYS A 185 -4.04 23.53 -9.73
CA LYS A 185 -4.98 24.67 -9.69
C LYS A 185 -6.45 24.23 -9.67
N ALA A 186 -6.80 23.21 -10.44
CA ALA A 186 -8.15 22.68 -10.48
C ALA A 186 -8.60 22.11 -9.12
N MET A 187 -7.70 21.47 -8.37
CA MET A 187 -8.00 20.98 -7.03
C MET A 187 -8.13 22.12 -6.01
N GLN A 188 -7.27 23.13 -6.11
CA GLN A 188 -7.36 24.35 -5.28
C GLN A 188 -8.70 25.06 -5.50
N GLU A 189 -9.08 25.30 -6.75
CA GLU A 189 -10.34 25.97 -7.11
C GLU A 189 -11.57 25.22 -6.56
N ARG A 190 -11.60 23.88 -6.67
CA ARG A 190 -12.67 23.07 -6.10
C ARG A 190 -12.73 23.20 -4.58
N ALA A 191 -11.59 23.10 -3.89
CA ALA A 191 -11.54 23.18 -2.44
C ALA A 191 -11.93 24.58 -1.93
N PHE A 192 -11.49 25.66 -2.60
CA PHE A 192 -11.86 27.03 -2.24
C PHE A 192 -13.33 27.37 -2.53
N ALA A 193 -13.95 26.70 -3.48
CA ALA A 193 -15.37 26.90 -3.81
C ALA A 193 -16.32 26.18 -2.84
N ASP A 194 -15.82 25.21 -2.05
CA ASP A 194 -16.64 24.47 -1.08
C ASP A 194 -16.76 25.23 0.24
N SER A 195 -17.98 25.67 0.57
CA SER A 195 -18.26 26.45 1.79
C SER A 195 -18.02 25.69 3.10
N LYS A 196 -17.89 24.36 3.07
CA LYS A 196 -17.56 23.56 4.26
C LYS A 196 -16.06 23.47 4.49
N ILE A 197 -15.24 23.84 3.52
CA ILE A 197 -13.78 23.76 3.61
C ILE A 197 -13.23 25.12 4.02
N THR A 198 -12.44 25.12 5.09
CA THR A 198 -11.68 26.28 5.55
C THR A 198 -10.20 25.95 5.64
N PHE A 199 -9.33 26.97 5.66
CA PHE A 199 -7.89 26.79 5.64
C PHE A 199 -7.23 27.48 6.84
N VAL A 200 -6.32 26.75 7.49
CA VAL A 200 -5.36 27.29 8.45
C VAL A 200 -3.97 27.20 7.84
N TRP A 201 -3.46 28.36 7.43
CA TRP A 201 -2.16 28.51 6.77
C TRP A 201 -1.01 28.65 7.75
N ASP A 202 0.20 28.47 7.23
CA ASP A 202 1.45 28.63 7.97
C ASP A 202 1.44 27.89 9.32
N SER A 203 0.78 26.74 9.39
CA SER A 203 0.54 26.04 10.65
C SER A 203 0.80 24.54 10.56
N GLU A 204 1.27 23.99 11.66
CA GLU A 204 1.48 22.55 11.85
C GLU A 204 0.75 22.08 13.12
N VAL A 205 0.49 20.77 13.20
CA VAL A 205 -0.04 20.18 14.43
C VAL A 205 1.11 20.07 15.44
N ALA A 206 0.95 20.72 16.58
CA ALA A 206 1.89 20.63 17.70
C ALA A 206 1.48 19.57 18.72
N GLU A 207 0.18 19.28 18.84
CA GLU A 207 -0.37 18.32 19.79
C GLU A 207 -1.68 17.72 19.27
N ILE A 208 -1.84 16.41 19.43
CA ILE A 208 -3.10 15.68 19.17
C ILE A 208 -3.76 15.42 20.52
N GLN A 209 -4.94 16.02 20.74
CA GLN A 209 -5.61 16.02 22.04
C GLN A 209 -6.72 14.99 22.10
N GLY A 210 -6.75 14.24 23.21
CA GLY A 210 -7.75 13.20 23.47
C GLY A 210 -7.18 12.12 24.36
N ASP A 211 -8.06 11.40 25.05
CA ASP A 211 -7.70 10.22 25.85
C ASP A 211 -8.24 8.96 25.18
N GLN A 212 -9.55 8.71 25.27
CA GLN A 212 -10.17 7.59 24.57
C GLN A 212 -10.55 7.88 23.12
N LYS A 213 -10.79 9.15 22.79
CA LYS A 213 -11.17 9.63 21.46
C LYS A 213 -10.56 11.00 21.22
N LEU A 214 -10.34 11.35 19.95
CA LEU A 214 -9.90 12.68 19.55
C LEU A 214 -10.90 13.74 20.01
N SER A 215 -10.40 14.81 20.62
CA SER A 215 -11.20 15.96 21.06
C SER A 215 -10.76 17.30 20.44
N GLY A 216 -9.57 17.35 19.85
CA GLY A 216 -9.04 18.56 19.23
C GLY A 216 -7.56 18.46 18.88
N LEU A 217 -7.03 19.56 18.38
CA LEU A 217 -5.63 19.73 18.00
C LEU A 217 -5.12 21.05 18.55
N LYS A 218 -3.85 21.06 18.94
CA LYS A 218 -3.11 22.29 19.13
C LYS A 218 -2.30 22.58 17.88
N LEU A 219 -2.55 23.71 17.24
CA LEU A 219 -1.83 24.15 16.05
C LEU A 219 -0.76 25.17 16.43
N ARG A 220 0.42 25.06 15.82
CA ARG A 220 1.50 26.03 15.92
C ARG A 220 1.65 26.75 14.60
N ASN A 221 1.54 28.07 14.61
CA ASN A 221 1.92 28.87 13.46
C ASN A 221 3.45 28.84 13.32
N VAL A 222 3.97 28.38 12.19
CA VAL A 222 5.42 28.19 11.98
C VAL A 222 6.18 29.51 11.75
N LYS A 223 5.47 30.61 11.44
CA LYS A 223 6.06 31.94 11.27
C LYS A 223 6.13 32.72 12.58
N THR A 224 5.08 32.63 13.42
CA THR A 224 4.98 33.43 14.67
C THR A 224 5.27 32.63 15.94
N GLY A 225 5.17 31.30 15.88
CA GLY A 225 5.24 30.42 17.05
C GLY A 225 3.97 30.39 17.90
N GLU A 226 2.92 31.13 17.51
CA GLU A 226 1.64 31.19 18.21
C GLU A 226 0.96 29.82 18.25
N LEU A 227 0.38 29.48 19.40
CA LEU A 227 -0.38 28.25 19.60
C LEU A 227 -1.88 28.56 19.64
N THR A 228 -2.66 27.83 18.84
CA THR A 228 -4.11 27.94 18.77
C THR A 228 -4.77 26.58 18.96
N GLU A 229 -5.95 26.56 19.53
CA GLU A 229 -6.75 25.35 19.71
C GLU A 229 -7.73 25.19 18.54
N LEU A 230 -7.83 23.97 18.01
CA LEU A 230 -8.79 23.60 16.98
C LEU A 230 -9.61 22.40 17.47
N ALA A 231 -10.87 22.66 17.82
CA ALA A 231 -11.80 21.61 18.22
C ALA A 231 -12.26 20.81 17.00
N VAL A 232 -11.89 19.54 16.94
CA VAL A 232 -12.28 18.59 15.88
C VAL A 232 -12.44 17.21 16.47
N THR A 233 -13.30 16.41 15.86
CA THR A 233 -13.53 15.02 16.25
C THR A 233 -12.94 14.03 15.24
N GLY A 234 -12.50 14.51 14.07
CA GLY A 234 -11.71 13.75 13.09
C GLY A 234 -10.41 14.45 12.70
N LEU A 235 -9.33 13.69 12.57
CA LEU A 235 -8.02 14.10 12.06
C LEU A 235 -7.63 13.14 10.94
N PHE A 236 -7.48 13.67 9.71
CA PHE A 236 -7.03 12.93 8.54
C PHE A 236 -5.66 13.46 8.11
N ILE A 237 -4.66 12.59 8.13
CA ILE A 237 -3.27 12.95 7.85
C ILE A 237 -2.93 12.58 6.40
N ALA A 238 -2.93 13.59 5.51
CA ALA A 238 -2.82 13.46 4.06
C ALA A 238 -1.49 14.02 3.53
N ILE A 239 -0.38 13.66 4.18
CA ILE A 239 0.96 14.20 3.87
C ILE A 239 1.79 13.28 2.93
N GLY A 240 1.13 12.27 2.36
CA GLY A 240 1.68 11.33 1.39
C GLY A 240 2.04 9.98 1.98
N HIS A 241 2.57 9.12 1.11
CA HIS A 241 2.97 7.75 1.43
C HIS A 241 4.40 7.52 0.96
N ASP A 242 5.06 6.57 1.59
CA ASP A 242 6.37 6.08 1.20
C ASP A 242 6.22 4.62 0.73
N PRO A 243 6.42 4.32 -0.57
CA PRO A 243 6.41 2.95 -1.07
C PRO A 243 7.63 2.19 -0.54
N ARG A 244 7.44 0.90 -0.19
CA ARG A 244 8.51 0.06 0.38
C ARG A 244 9.42 -0.50 -0.71
N THR A 245 10.25 0.37 -1.30
CA THR A 245 11.12 0.06 -2.43
C THR A 245 12.61 -0.02 -2.10
N GLU A 246 12.99 0.08 -0.81
CA GLU A 246 14.38 0.15 -0.35
C GLU A 246 15.26 -0.97 -0.91
N LEU A 247 14.74 -2.20 -0.97
CA LEU A 247 15.44 -3.38 -1.48
C LEU A 247 15.70 -3.34 -2.99
N PHE A 248 14.96 -2.50 -3.74
CA PHE A 248 14.90 -2.56 -5.20
C PHE A 248 15.50 -1.32 -5.89
N LYS A 249 15.76 -0.23 -5.14
CA LYS A 249 16.19 1.09 -5.65
C LYS A 249 17.37 1.06 -6.63
N SER A 250 18.28 0.08 -6.54
CA SER A 250 19.46 -0.03 -7.41
C SER A 250 19.27 -0.94 -8.62
N GLN A 251 18.13 -1.62 -8.74
CA GLN A 251 17.90 -2.66 -9.73
C GLN A 251 16.65 -2.38 -10.59
N LEU A 252 15.62 -1.76 -9.99
CA LEU A 252 14.36 -1.48 -10.66
C LEU A 252 14.14 0.01 -10.85
N ASP A 253 13.47 0.35 -11.95
CA ASP A 253 13.10 1.73 -12.25
C ASP A 253 12.01 2.21 -11.28
N LEU A 254 12.25 3.37 -10.68
CA LEU A 254 11.29 4.06 -9.82
C LEU A 254 10.83 5.36 -10.47
N ASP A 255 9.65 5.85 -10.09
CA ASP A 255 9.23 7.22 -10.38
C ASP A 255 9.85 8.24 -9.42
N ASP A 256 9.55 9.52 -9.66
CA ASP A 256 10.11 10.62 -8.87
C ASP A 256 9.60 10.65 -7.41
N GLU A 257 8.53 9.89 -7.12
CA GLU A 257 7.96 9.71 -5.79
C GLU A 257 8.45 8.42 -5.09
N GLY A 258 9.25 7.61 -5.80
CA GLY A 258 9.87 6.38 -5.30
C GLY A 258 9.04 5.11 -5.51
N TYR A 259 7.92 5.19 -6.22
CA TYR A 259 7.09 4.03 -6.55
C TYR A 259 7.72 3.21 -7.66
N LEU A 260 7.50 1.90 -7.62
CA LEU A 260 8.00 0.98 -8.62
C LEU A 260 7.27 1.21 -9.96
N LYS A 261 8.03 1.43 -11.04
CA LYS A 261 7.46 1.56 -12.38
C LYS A 261 7.12 0.19 -12.96
N VAL A 262 5.95 0.12 -13.57
CA VAL A 262 5.49 -1.04 -14.34
C VAL A 262 4.90 -0.61 -15.67
N ASP A 263 4.91 -1.53 -16.65
CA ASP A 263 4.32 -1.34 -17.98
C ASP A 263 2.78 -1.43 -17.95
N ALA A 264 2.15 -0.54 -17.17
CA ALA A 264 0.70 -0.52 -17.00
C ALA A 264 -0.03 -0.53 -18.37
N PRO A 265 -1.04 -1.39 -18.58
CA PRO A 265 -1.77 -2.18 -17.57
C PRO A 265 -1.16 -3.53 -17.19
N SER A 266 0.00 -3.92 -17.74
CA SER A 266 0.78 -5.08 -17.26
C SER A 266 1.51 -4.73 -15.97
N THR A 267 1.97 -5.74 -15.23
CA THR A 267 2.72 -5.56 -13.98
C THR A 267 4.22 -5.75 -14.14
N ARG A 268 4.71 -5.87 -15.38
CA ARG A 268 6.14 -6.06 -15.69
C ARG A 268 6.95 -4.84 -15.30
N THR A 269 8.12 -5.06 -14.71
CA THR A 269 9.11 -4.00 -14.47
C THR A 269 10.12 -3.95 -15.62
N ASN A 270 11.15 -3.12 -15.49
CA ASN A 270 12.29 -3.08 -16.40
C ASN A 270 13.12 -4.39 -16.42
N LEU A 271 12.95 -5.29 -15.46
CA LEU A 271 13.66 -6.58 -15.40
C LEU A 271 12.72 -7.75 -15.75
N THR A 272 13.19 -8.60 -16.67
CA THR A 272 12.41 -9.75 -17.14
C THR A 272 12.17 -10.78 -16.04
N GLY A 273 10.91 -11.17 -15.86
CA GLY A 273 10.49 -12.10 -14.81
C GLY A 273 10.37 -11.46 -13.42
N VAL A 274 10.37 -10.12 -13.35
CA VAL A 274 10.07 -9.36 -12.15
C VAL A 274 8.78 -8.55 -12.37
N PHE A 275 7.88 -8.59 -11.39
CA PHE A 275 6.56 -7.96 -11.48
C PHE A 275 6.26 -7.15 -10.22
N GLY A 276 5.50 -6.06 -10.34
CA GLY A 276 5.07 -5.21 -9.22
C GLY A 276 3.54 -5.16 -9.08
N ALA A 277 3.03 -5.22 -7.85
CA ALA A 277 1.59 -5.19 -7.56
C ALA A 277 1.24 -4.48 -6.26
N GLY A 278 0.02 -3.94 -6.21
CA GLY A 278 -0.51 -3.17 -5.08
C GLY A 278 0.15 -1.81 -4.91
N ASP A 279 0.09 -1.29 -3.69
CA ASP A 279 0.47 0.08 -3.37
C ASP A 279 1.96 0.39 -3.59
N VAL A 280 2.82 -0.61 -3.86
CA VAL A 280 4.22 -0.36 -4.23
C VAL A 280 4.35 0.25 -5.64
N VAL A 281 3.34 0.05 -6.50
CA VAL A 281 3.25 0.62 -7.86
C VAL A 281 2.10 1.63 -7.99
N ASP A 282 1.12 1.60 -7.08
CA ASP A 282 -0.10 2.41 -7.15
C ASP A 282 -0.09 3.55 -6.14
N HIS A 283 0.25 4.75 -6.60
CA HIS A 283 0.13 5.99 -5.83
C HIS A 283 -1.23 6.69 -6.03
N THR A 284 -2.12 6.12 -6.87
CA THR A 284 -3.39 6.74 -7.26
C THR A 284 -4.55 6.21 -6.42
N TYR A 285 -4.82 4.91 -6.47
CA TYR A 285 -6.03 4.33 -5.85
C TYR A 285 -5.79 3.87 -4.41
N ARG A 286 -4.73 3.09 -4.15
CA ARG A 286 -4.32 2.65 -2.80
C ARG A 286 -5.48 2.04 -2.01
N GLN A 287 -6.17 1.07 -2.60
CA GLN A 287 -7.28 0.35 -1.96
C GLN A 287 -6.98 -1.15 -1.93
N ALA A 288 -7.47 -1.83 -0.90
CA ALA A 288 -7.28 -3.28 -0.77
C ALA A 288 -7.80 -4.05 -1.99
N ILE A 289 -8.91 -3.62 -2.59
CA ILE A 289 -9.48 -4.26 -3.77
C ILE A 289 -8.69 -4.00 -5.06
N THR A 290 -8.10 -2.80 -5.24
CA THR A 290 -7.21 -2.53 -6.38
C THR A 290 -5.89 -3.26 -6.22
N ALA A 291 -5.37 -3.36 -4.99
CA ALA A 291 -4.20 -4.17 -4.67
C ALA A 291 -4.44 -5.67 -4.94
N ALA A 292 -5.58 -6.22 -4.51
CA ALA A 292 -5.94 -7.60 -4.84
C ALA A 292 -6.03 -7.82 -6.36
N GLY A 293 -6.69 -6.90 -7.09
CA GLY A 293 -6.78 -6.95 -8.55
C GLY A 293 -5.42 -6.96 -9.25
N THR A 294 -4.51 -6.07 -8.86
CA THR A 294 -3.14 -6.03 -9.43
C THR A 294 -2.30 -7.24 -9.00
N GLY A 295 -2.53 -7.81 -7.82
CA GLY A 295 -1.95 -9.09 -7.40
C GLY A 295 -2.34 -10.26 -8.33
N CYS A 296 -3.61 -10.30 -8.75
CA CYS A 296 -4.08 -11.23 -9.78
C CYS A 296 -3.35 -11.00 -11.12
N SER A 297 -3.28 -9.74 -11.59
CA SER A 297 -2.55 -9.39 -12.81
C SER A 297 -1.09 -9.87 -12.77
N ALA A 298 -0.39 -9.65 -11.65
CA ALA A 298 1.00 -10.07 -11.50
C ALA A 298 1.19 -11.59 -11.50
N ALA A 299 0.26 -12.33 -10.89
CA ALA A 299 0.28 -13.78 -10.97
C ALA A 299 0.11 -14.30 -12.40
N LEU A 300 -0.79 -13.69 -13.18
CA LEU A 300 -1.04 -14.07 -14.57
C LEU A 300 0.11 -13.68 -15.51
N ASP A 301 0.73 -12.52 -15.29
CA ASP A 301 1.92 -12.11 -16.04
C ASP A 301 3.12 -13.01 -15.71
N ALA A 302 3.29 -13.40 -14.44
CA ALA A 302 4.32 -14.36 -14.02
C ALA A 302 4.10 -15.76 -14.61
N GLU A 303 2.86 -16.25 -14.60
CA GLU A 303 2.50 -17.55 -15.19
C GLU A 303 2.83 -17.60 -16.68
N ARG A 304 2.42 -16.57 -17.44
CA ARG A 304 2.73 -16.47 -18.88
C ARG A 304 4.23 -16.41 -19.15
N HIS A 305 4.97 -15.68 -18.32
CA HIS A 305 6.43 -15.62 -18.43
C HIS A 305 7.07 -17.01 -18.21
N LEU A 306 6.63 -17.73 -17.17
CA LEU A 306 7.15 -19.07 -16.86
C LEU A 306 6.77 -20.09 -17.94
N ALA A 307 5.57 -20.01 -18.50
CA ALA A 307 5.14 -20.85 -19.62
C ALA A 307 6.02 -20.60 -20.86
N ALA A 308 6.27 -19.33 -21.22
CA ALA A 308 7.14 -18.99 -22.33
C ALA A 308 8.59 -19.49 -22.13
N LEU A 309 9.12 -19.42 -20.89
CA LEU A 309 10.42 -19.99 -20.58
C LEU A 309 10.45 -21.51 -20.79
N ALA A 310 9.40 -22.23 -20.36
CA ALA A 310 9.31 -23.67 -20.55
C ALA A 310 9.23 -24.06 -22.04
N ASP A 311 8.48 -23.29 -22.85
CA ASP A 311 8.40 -23.51 -24.30
C ASP A 311 9.76 -23.28 -24.99
N HIS A 312 10.49 -22.24 -24.58
CA HIS A 312 11.85 -21.97 -25.07
C HIS A 312 12.85 -23.06 -24.69
N GLU A 313 12.79 -23.57 -23.45
CA GLU A 313 13.62 -24.69 -22.99
C GLU A 313 13.31 -25.97 -23.78
N ALA A 314 12.02 -26.27 -24.01
CA ALA A 314 11.60 -27.43 -24.79
C ALA A 314 12.00 -27.34 -26.28
N ALA A 315 11.98 -26.14 -26.86
CA ALA A 315 12.43 -25.92 -28.24
C ALA A 315 13.96 -25.94 -28.39
N ALA A 316 14.72 -25.73 -27.30
CA ALA A 316 16.17 -25.70 -27.29
C ALA A 316 16.81 -27.09 -27.07
N GLU A 317 16.07 -28.10 -26.60
CA GLU A 317 16.52 -29.49 -26.58
C GLU A 317 16.44 -30.08 -28.00
N PRO A 318 17.56 -30.34 -28.70
CA PRO A 318 17.48 -31.00 -30.01
C PRO A 318 16.96 -32.41 -29.81
N GLU A 319 16.09 -32.86 -30.74
CA GLU A 319 15.67 -34.26 -30.87
C GLU A 319 16.89 -35.16 -30.64
N LYS A 320 16.91 -35.86 -29.50
CA LYS A 320 17.90 -36.92 -29.27
C LYS A 320 17.66 -37.93 -30.38
N THR A 321 18.51 -37.87 -31.41
CA THR A 321 18.56 -38.78 -32.53
C THR A 321 18.58 -40.19 -31.94
N THR A 322 17.49 -40.91 -32.12
CA THR A 322 17.42 -42.34 -31.83
C THR A 322 18.26 -43.01 -32.90
N VAL A 323 19.47 -43.45 -32.53
CA VAL A 323 20.31 -44.37 -33.30
C VAL A 323 20.25 -45.73 -32.64
#